data_AF-A0A843GQR1-F1
#
_entry.id   AF-A0A843GQR1-F1
#
_cell.length_a   1.000
_cell.length_b   1.000
_cell.length_c   1.000
_cell.angle_alpha   90.00
_cell.angle_beta   90.00
_cell.angle_gamma   90.00
#
_symmetry.space_group_name_H-M   'P 1'
#
loop_
_entity.id
_entity.type
_entity.pdbx_description
1 polymer ?
#
loop_
_entity_poly.entity_id
_entity_poly.type
_entity_poly.pdbx_seq_one_letter_code
_entity_poly.pdbx_strand_id
1 'polypeptide(L)'
;MKENNWTDETVDSLSNCAFISICCNSEIKKNYIEEVKHETDEHWFSKPHLNVLNVDFDDVTENVLETKYGQAIGITIEQAQQIVDFIMDRYSKGVENWYIHCRAGRSRSAACGQFLIGYLKQFTDDVKDNDFIKDKTNSLVLKKLLEAYNVSCT
;
A
#
# COMPACT_ATOMS: atom_id res chain seq x y z
N MET A 1 -8.82 -3.32 -13.48
CA MET A 1 -9.68 -2.60 -12.52
C MET A 1 -11.00 -2.18 -13.15
N LYS A 2 -11.02 -1.30 -14.17
CA LYS A 2 -12.25 -0.97 -14.94
C LYS A 2 -12.94 -2.20 -15.54
N GLU A 3 -12.16 -3.18 -15.99
CA GLU A 3 -12.64 -4.47 -16.50
C GLU A 3 -13.36 -5.33 -15.44
N ASN A 4 -13.10 -5.08 -14.14
CA ASN A 4 -13.75 -5.79 -13.04
C ASN A 4 -14.93 -4.99 -12.44
N ASN A 5 -15.25 -3.81 -12.99
CA ASN A 5 -16.29 -2.91 -12.47
C ASN A 5 -16.12 -2.54 -10.97
N TRP A 6 -14.89 -2.43 -10.50
CA TRP A 6 -14.57 -1.97 -9.14
C TRP A 6 -14.53 -0.44 -9.13
N THR A 7 -15.48 0.16 -8.42
CA THR A 7 -15.76 1.60 -8.34
C THR A 7 -16.15 1.96 -6.91
N ASP A 8 -16.20 3.25 -6.59
CA ASP A 8 -16.72 3.73 -5.29
C ASP A 8 -18.17 3.25 -5.03
N GLU A 9 -18.95 2.95 -6.08
CA GLU A 9 -20.34 2.48 -5.94
C GLU A 9 -20.45 0.96 -5.70
N THR A 10 -19.40 0.20 -6.02
CA THR A 10 -19.45 -1.28 -6.02
C THR A 10 -18.54 -1.91 -4.98
N VAL A 11 -17.48 -1.22 -4.55
CA VAL A 11 -16.40 -1.82 -3.77
C VAL A 11 -16.84 -2.35 -2.41
N ASP A 12 -17.78 -1.67 -1.72
CA ASP A 12 -18.28 -2.11 -0.41
C ASP A 12 -19.04 -3.45 -0.48
N SER A 13 -19.54 -3.85 -1.66
CA SER A 13 -20.20 -5.14 -1.86
C SER A 13 -19.21 -6.31 -1.97
N LEU A 14 -17.92 -6.04 -2.16
CA LEU A 14 -16.86 -7.03 -2.30
C LEU A 14 -16.32 -7.45 -0.93
N SER A 15 -17.15 -8.14 -0.15
CA SER A 15 -16.84 -8.48 1.24
C SER A 15 -15.62 -9.40 1.42
N ASN A 16 -15.23 -10.14 0.39
CA ASN A 16 -14.05 -11.02 0.38
C ASN A 16 -12.80 -10.37 -0.24
N CYS A 17 -12.83 -9.06 -0.47
CA CYS A 17 -11.72 -8.32 -1.06
C CYS A 17 -11.29 -7.17 -0.16
N ALA A 18 -9.99 -6.90 -0.07
CA ALA A 18 -9.45 -5.67 0.50
C ALA A 18 -8.43 -5.02 -0.45
N PHE A 19 -8.40 -3.69 -0.41
CA PHE A 19 -7.61 -2.86 -1.32
C PHE A 19 -6.69 -1.93 -0.51
N ILE A 20 -5.41 -1.87 -0.90
CA ILE A 20 -4.46 -0.87 -0.37
C ILE A 20 -3.93 -0.08 -1.55
N SER A 21 -4.23 1.22 -1.56
CA SER A 21 -3.88 2.17 -2.60
C SER A 21 -2.80 3.12 -2.12
N ILE A 22 -1.63 3.08 -2.77
CA ILE A 22 -0.48 3.88 -2.39
C ILE A 22 -0.15 4.89 -3.49
N CYS A 23 -0.27 6.16 -3.17
CA CYS A 23 0.13 7.26 -4.05
C CYS A 23 1.30 8.06 -3.45
N CYS A 24 1.97 8.86 -4.28
CA CYS A 24 2.97 9.83 -3.87
C CYS A 24 2.32 10.97 -3.08
N ASN A 25 3.14 11.65 -2.27
CA ASN A 25 2.68 12.81 -1.52
C ASN A 25 2.21 13.94 -2.46
N SER A 26 1.40 14.87 -1.95
CA SER A 26 0.78 15.94 -2.75
C SER A 26 1.79 16.88 -3.42
N GLU A 27 2.93 17.16 -2.79
CA GLU A 27 3.99 18.02 -3.33
C GLU A 27 4.69 17.36 -4.52
N ILE A 28 5.18 16.13 -4.34
CA ILE A 28 5.80 15.34 -5.40
C ILE A 28 4.80 15.09 -6.53
N LYS A 29 3.56 14.73 -6.21
CA LYS A 29 2.50 14.49 -7.18
C LYS A 29 2.29 15.72 -8.08
N LYS A 30 2.17 16.91 -7.50
CA LYS A 30 1.99 18.15 -8.26
C LYS A 30 3.19 18.43 -9.19
N ASN A 31 4.40 18.45 -8.65
CA ASN A 31 5.59 18.87 -9.39
C ASN A 31 6.01 17.84 -10.45
N TYR A 32 5.83 16.55 -10.16
CA TYR A 32 6.13 15.47 -11.10
C TYR A 32 5.13 15.43 -12.26
N ILE A 33 3.83 15.62 -12.01
CA ILE A 33 2.80 15.65 -13.07
C ILE A 33 3.05 16.82 -14.04
N GLU A 34 3.39 18.00 -13.50
CA GLU A 34 3.67 19.20 -14.30
C GLU A 34 4.88 19.01 -15.24
N GLU A 35 5.95 18.34 -14.78
CA GLU A 35 7.17 18.14 -15.59
C GLU A 35 7.08 16.93 -16.54
N VAL A 36 6.47 15.82 -16.10
CA VAL A 36 6.63 14.51 -16.75
C VAL A 36 5.43 14.13 -17.65
N LYS A 37 4.32 14.89 -17.63
CA LYS A 37 3.13 14.68 -18.50
C LYS A 37 2.62 13.24 -18.59
N HIS A 38 2.88 12.42 -17.57
CA HIS A 38 2.47 11.02 -17.52
C HIS A 38 1.25 10.83 -16.60
N GLU A 39 0.58 9.68 -16.76
CA GLU A 39 -0.65 9.27 -16.05
C GLU A 39 -0.72 9.69 -14.58
N THR A 40 -1.93 10.07 -14.17
CA THR A 40 -2.27 10.56 -12.84
C THR A 40 -1.88 9.55 -11.77
N ASP A 41 -1.19 10.03 -10.74
CA ASP A 41 -0.92 9.26 -9.52
C ASP A 41 -2.10 9.44 -8.56
N GLU A 42 -3.23 8.84 -8.90
CA GLU A 42 -4.47 8.96 -8.13
C GLU A 42 -4.87 7.64 -7.50
N HIS A 43 -5.49 7.72 -6.32
CA HIS A 43 -6.11 6.57 -5.70
C HIS A 43 -7.23 6.04 -6.60
N TRP A 44 -7.39 4.72 -6.62
CA TRP A 44 -8.45 4.09 -7.41
C TRP A 44 -9.85 4.40 -6.90
N PHE A 45 -9.98 4.63 -5.59
CA PHE A 45 -11.23 4.97 -4.92
C PHE A 45 -11.09 6.37 -4.34
N SER A 46 -12.06 7.22 -4.65
CA SER A 46 -12.06 8.62 -4.24
C SER A 46 -12.79 8.84 -2.92
N LYS A 47 -13.64 7.88 -2.53
CA LYS A 47 -14.43 7.93 -1.31
C LYS A 47 -13.86 6.96 -0.27
N PRO A 48 -14.12 7.21 1.03
CA PRO A 48 -13.75 6.26 2.08
C PRO A 48 -14.65 5.01 2.00
N HIS A 49 -14.03 3.83 2.03
CA HIS A 49 -14.71 2.52 2.02
C HIS A 49 -14.12 1.60 3.08
N LEU A 50 -14.94 0.69 3.62
CA LEU A 50 -14.51 -0.16 4.72
C LEU A 50 -13.42 -1.17 4.32
N ASN A 51 -13.41 -1.57 3.05
CA ASN A 51 -12.45 -2.52 2.49
C ASN A 51 -11.38 -1.85 1.62
N VAL A 52 -11.21 -0.53 1.73
CA VAL A 52 -10.18 0.22 1.01
C VAL A 52 -9.37 1.06 1.99
N LEU A 53 -8.05 0.99 1.87
CA LEU A 53 -7.13 1.90 2.53
C LEU A 53 -6.35 2.71 1.49
N ASN A 54 -6.51 4.03 1.52
CA ASN A 54 -5.71 4.97 0.74
C ASN A 54 -4.62 5.57 1.62
N VAL A 55 -3.35 5.51 1.18
CA VAL A 55 -2.20 6.06 1.92
C VAL A 55 -1.25 6.78 0.95
N ASP A 56 -0.77 7.95 1.34
CA ASP A 56 0.15 8.76 0.54
C ASP A 56 1.56 8.80 1.15
N PHE A 57 2.54 8.24 0.44
CA PHE A 57 3.97 8.37 0.75
C PHE A 57 4.83 8.05 -0.48
N ASP A 58 6.02 8.61 -0.55
CA ASP A 58 6.90 8.49 -1.70
C ASP A 58 7.79 7.26 -1.65
N ASP A 59 8.27 6.88 -2.83
CA ASP A 59 9.14 5.73 -3.03
C ASP A 59 10.60 6.09 -2.74
N VAL A 60 10.88 6.41 -1.48
CA VAL A 60 12.21 6.76 -0.98
C VAL A 60 12.63 5.83 0.15
N THR A 61 13.94 5.72 0.38
CA THR A 61 14.52 4.85 1.42
C THR A 61 14.84 5.59 2.73
N GLU A 62 14.48 6.87 2.80
CA GLU A 62 14.72 7.76 3.94
C GLU A 62 13.41 8.44 4.35
N ASN A 63 13.33 8.98 5.57
CA ASN A 63 12.10 9.64 6.04
C ASN A 63 11.75 10.86 5.19
N VAL A 64 12.77 11.62 4.79
CA VAL A 64 12.65 12.84 4.00
C VAL A 64 13.83 12.88 3.03
N LEU A 65 13.56 13.13 1.75
CA LEU A 65 14.57 13.27 0.71
C LEU A 65 14.23 14.50 -0.13
N GLU A 66 15.17 15.45 -0.19
CA GLU A 66 15.07 16.60 -1.09
C GLU A 66 15.32 16.17 -2.53
N THR A 67 14.40 16.49 -3.43
CA THR A 67 14.49 16.15 -4.85
C THR A 67 14.33 17.41 -5.71
N LYS A 68 14.62 17.31 -7.01
CA LYS A 68 14.30 18.39 -7.96
C LYS A 68 12.80 18.69 -8.07
N TYR A 69 11.95 17.79 -7.59
CA TYR A 69 10.49 17.89 -7.58
C TYR A 69 9.94 18.33 -6.22
N GLY A 70 10.80 18.78 -5.28
CA GLY A 70 10.41 19.10 -3.91
C GLY A 70 10.72 17.98 -2.92
N GLN A 71 10.11 18.07 -1.76
CA GLN A 71 10.38 17.17 -0.65
C GLN A 71 9.61 15.83 -0.81
N ALA A 72 10.36 14.74 -1.01
CA ALA A 72 9.82 13.39 -0.98
C ALA A 72 9.80 12.88 0.47
N ILE A 73 8.66 12.33 0.88
CA ILE A 73 8.38 11.89 2.24
C ILE A 73 8.18 10.38 2.21
N GLY A 74 9.12 9.66 2.84
CA GLY A 74 8.99 8.22 3.03
C GLY A 74 7.84 7.88 3.97
N ILE A 75 7.41 6.62 3.96
CA ILE A 75 6.36 6.14 4.86
C ILE A 75 6.63 6.56 6.32
N THR A 76 5.61 6.99 7.06
CA THR A 76 5.70 7.28 8.50
C THR A 76 5.36 6.06 9.34
N ILE A 77 5.66 6.08 10.65
CA ILE A 77 5.28 4.95 11.51
C ILE A 77 3.75 4.88 11.68
N GLU A 78 3.07 6.02 11.70
CA GLU A 78 1.62 6.14 11.79
C GLU A 78 0.94 5.54 10.54
N GLN A 79 1.49 5.80 9.35
CA GLN A 79 0.99 5.20 8.11
C GLN A 79 1.26 3.70 8.05
N ALA A 80 2.42 3.24 8.54
CA ALA A 80 2.69 1.82 8.67
C ALA A 80 1.69 1.15 9.63
N GLN A 81 1.38 1.81 10.76
CA GLN A 81 0.36 1.35 11.72
C GLN A 81 -1.01 1.25 11.05
N GLN A 82 -1.44 2.25 10.29
CA GLN A 82 -2.70 2.20 9.54
C GLN A 82 -2.77 1.00 8.58
N ILE A 83 -1.67 0.68 7.88
CA ILE A 83 -1.60 -0.47 6.97
C ILE A 83 -1.70 -1.78 7.76
N VAL A 84 -0.94 -1.91 8.85
CA VAL A 84 -0.94 -3.12 9.69
C VAL A 84 -2.32 -3.35 10.30
N ASP A 85 -2.91 -2.33 10.92
CA ASP A 85 -4.23 -2.41 11.54
C ASP A 85 -5.29 -2.79 10.51
N PHE A 86 -5.24 -2.19 9.32
CA PHE A 86 -6.15 -2.53 8.23
C PHE A 86 -6.00 -3.98 7.79
N ILE A 87 -4.76 -4.48 7.64
CA ILE A 87 -4.50 -5.88 7.28
C ILE A 87 -5.07 -6.83 8.35
N MET A 88 -4.76 -6.59 9.62
CA MET A 88 -5.20 -7.44 10.73
C MET A 88 -6.73 -7.43 10.87
N ASP A 89 -7.35 -6.25 10.83
CA ASP A 89 -8.79 -6.10 10.93
C ASP A 89 -9.52 -6.79 9.76
N ARG A 90 -9.06 -6.59 8.51
CA ARG A 90 -9.68 -7.22 7.33
C ARG A 90 -9.47 -8.72 7.29
N TYR A 91 -8.28 -9.20 7.66
CA TYR A 91 -8.02 -10.63 7.79
C TYR A 91 -8.93 -11.28 8.84
N SER A 92 -9.11 -10.65 10.01
CA SER A 92 -10.02 -11.15 11.06
C SER A 92 -11.49 -11.27 10.61
N LYS A 93 -11.87 -10.50 9.57
CA LYS A 93 -13.20 -10.52 8.95
C LYS A 93 -13.32 -11.48 7.77
N GLY A 94 -12.29 -12.29 7.52
CA GLY A 94 -12.29 -13.34 6.51
C GLY A 94 -11.98 -12.87 5.09
N VAL A 95 -11.24 -11.77 4.92
CA VAL A 95 -10.77 -11.35 3.58
C VAL A 95 -9.71 -12.32 3.06
N GLU A 96 -9.94 -12.87 1.88
CA GLU A 96 -9.03 -13.79 1.19
C GLU A 96 -8.31 -13.11 0.01
N ASN A 97 -8.95 -12.12 -0.64
CA ASN A 97 -8.41 -11.48 -1.84
C ASN A 97 -7.83 -10.10 -1.53
N TRP A 98 -6.53 -9.94 -1.77
CA TRP A 98 -5.81 -8.70 -1.48
C TRP A 98 -5.30 -8.04 -2.75
N TYR A 99 -5.63 -6.76 -2.91
CA TYR A 99 -5.20 -5.94 -4.03
C TYR A 99 -4.41 -4.75 -3.52
N ILE A 100 -3.08 -4.87 -3.61
CA ILE A 100 -2.16 -3.82 -3.16
C ILE A 100 -1.52 -3.21 -4.38
N HIS A 101 -1.61 -1.89 -4.53
CA HIS A 101 -0.96 -1.21 -5.63
C HIS A 101 -0.26 0.06 -5.20
N CYS A 102 0.75 0.39 -5.98
CA CYS A 102 1.25 1.73 -6.14
C CYS A 102 1.31 2.03 -7.64
N ARG A 103 1.68 3.24 -8.02
CA ARG A 103 1.73 3.64 -9.44
C ARG A 103 2.46 2.65 -10.37
N ALA A 104 3.65 2.19 -9.99
CA ALA A 104 4.45 1.27 -10.80
C ALA A 104 4.27 -0.22 -10.43
N GLY A 105 3.53 -0.51 -9.36
CA GLY A 105 3.29 -1.87 -8.87
C GLY A 105 4.54 -2.66 -8.46
N ARG A 106 5.64 -2.00 -8.07
CA ARG A 106 6.96 -2.66 -7.93
C ARG A 106 7.66 -2.50 -6.59
N SER A 107 7.58 -1.32 -5.96
CA SER A 107 8.44 -1.00 -4.81
C SER A 107 7.67 -0.90 -3.49
N ARG A 108 6.88 0.18 -3.34
CA ARG A 108 5.99 0.39 -2.18
C ARG A 108 4.97 -0.74 -1.99
N SER A 109 4.28 -1.12 -3.07
CA SER A 109 3.29 -2.21 -3.03
C SER A 109 3.93 -3.58 -2.81
N ALA A 110 5.15 -3.80 -3.30
CA ALA A 110 5.88 -5.04 -3.04
C ALA A 110 6.23 -5.16 -1.55
N ALA A 111 6.67 -4.07 -0.91
CA ALA A 111 6.93 -4.06 0.53
C ALA A 111 5.69 -4.43 1.36
N CYS A 112 4.53 -3.83 1.04
CA CYS A 112 3.26 -4.17 1.69
C CYS A 112 2.84 -5.63 1.41
N GLY A 113 3.00 -6.11 0.18
CA GLY A 113 2.72 -7.51 -0.17
C GLY A 113 3.64 -8.50 0.54
N GLN A 114 4.92 -8.17 0.69
CA GLN A 114 5.89 -8.98 1.43
C GLN A 114 5.51 -9.10 2.90
N PHE A 115 5.14 -7.97 3.52
CA PHE A 115 4.64 -7.95 4.89
C PHE A 115 3.38 -8.82 5.02
N LEU A 116 2.38 -8.63 4.15
CA LEU A 116 1.14 -9.41 4.17
C LEU A 116 1.41 -10.91 4.05
N ILE A 117 2.26 -11.35 3.11
CA ILE A 117 2.63 -12.77 2.97
C ILE A 117 3.28 -13.29 4.26
N GLY A 118 4.20 -12.53 4.84
CA GLY A 118 4.84 -12.90 6.12
C GLY A 118 3.85 -12.97 7.28
N TYR A 119 2.85 -12.09 7.32
CA TYR A 119 1.76 -12.14 8.29
C TYR A 119 0.89 -13.39 8.11
N LEU A 120 0.40 -13.65 6.90
CA LEU A 120 -0.50 -14.77 6.61
C LEU A 120 0.17 -16.14 6.83
N LYS A 121 1.48 -16.26 6.54
CA LYS A 121 2.28 -17.47 6.78
C LYS A 121 2.37 -17.88 8.26
N GLN A 122 2.00 -17.00 9.20
CA GLN A 122 1.88 -17.37 10.61
C GLN A 122 0.64 -18.22 10.90
N PHE A 123 -0.34 -18.23 10.00
CA PHE A 123 -1.65 -18.86 10.19
C PHE A 123 -1.96 -19.97 9.18
N THR A 124 -1.33 -19.94 7.99
CA THR A 124 -1.54 -20.95 6.95
C THR A 124 -0.31 -21.12 6.06
N ASP A 125 -0.04 -22.35 5.62
CA ASP A 125 1.02 -22.70 4.67
C ASP A 125 0.60 -22.50 3.20
N ASP A 126 -0.68 -22.23 2.93
CA ASP A 126 -1.25 -22.09 1.59
C ASP A 126 -0.95 -20.73 0.91
N VAL A 127 -0.03 -19.95 1.48
CA VAL A 127 0.40 -18.66 0.93
C VAL A 127 1.53 -18.87 -0.06
N LYS A 128 1.24 -18.69 -1.35
CA LYS A 128 2.25 -18.73 -2.40
C LYS A 128 3.13 -17.48 -2.34
N ASP A 129 4.45 -17.69 -2.37
CA ASP A 129 5.38 -16.60 -2.63
C ASP A 129 5.14 -16.06 -4.04
N ASN A 130 5.24 -14.74 -4.17
CA ASN A 130 5.26 -14.09 -5.47
C ASN A 130 6.69 -13.57 -5.71
N ASP A 131 7.44 -14.22 -6.59
CA ASP A 131 8.85 -13.90 -6.86
C ASP A 131 9.07 -12.45 -7.33
N PHE A 132 8.04 -11.78 -7.87
CA PHE A 132 8.10 -10.36 -8.23
C PHE A 132 8.32 -9.44 -7.03
N ILE A 133 8.05 -9.90 -5.82
CA ILE A 133 8.12 -9.09 -4.60
C ILE A 133 9.57 -8.90 -4.12
N LYS A 134 10.45 -9.89 -4.31
CA LYS A 134 11.75 -9.91 -3.59
C LYS A 134 12.78 -8.89 -4.09
N ASP A 135 12.82 -8.59 -5.39
CA ASP A 135 13.93 -7.81 -5.98
C ASP A 135 13.73 -6.27 -5.96
N LYS A 136 12.52 -5.79 -5.63
CA LYS A 136 12.20 -4.35 -5.75
C LYS A 136 11.57 -3.75 -4.50
N THR A 137 11.46 -4.50 -3.42
CA THR A 137 10.87 -4.03 -2.15
C THR A 137 11.55 -2.78 -1.63
N ASN A 138 10.75 -1.76 -1.33
CA ASN A 138 11.21 -0.61 -0.55
C ASN A 138 11.52 -1.05 0.90
N SER A 139 12.80 -1.05 1.26
CA SER A 139 13.27 -1.53 2.56
C SER A 139 12.79 -0.68 3.74
N LEU A 140 12.62 0.63 3.55
CA LEU A 140 12.08 1.52 4.59
C LEU A 140 10.62 1.17 4.89
N VAL A 141 9.82 0.95 3.85
CA VAL A 141 8.41 0.55 3.99
C VAL A 141 8.30 -0.76 4.74
N LEU A 142 9.03 -1.79 4.30
CA LEU A 142 9.00 -3.09 4.96
C LEU A 142 9.45 -3.00 6.43
N LYS A 143 10.52 -2.26 6.70
CA LYS A 143 11.02 -2.04 8.06
C LYS A 143 9.95 -1.41 8.96
N LYS A 144 9.30 -0.33 8.51
CA LYS A 144 8.28 0.35 9.33
C LYS A 144 7.02 -0.50 9.54
N LEU A 145 6.62 -1.31 8.55
CA LEU A 145 5.51 -2.25 8.72
C LEU A 145 5.82 -3.30 9.79
N LEU A 146 7.04 -3.84 9.81
CA LEU A 146 7.47 -4.78 10.84
C LEU A 146 7.57 -4.12 12.23
N GLU A 147 8.05 -2.88 12.30
CA GLU A 147 8.07 -2.10 13.54
C GLU A 147 6.65 -1.86 14.09
N ALA A 148 5.72 -1.42 13.24
CA ALA A 148 4.32 -1.21 13.61
C ALA A 148 3.63 -2.51 14.07
N TYR A 149 3.89 -3.63 13.40
CA TYR A 149 3.35 -4.94 13.80
C TYR A 149 3.81 -5.35 15.20
N ASN A 150 5.10 -5.16 15.52
CA ASN A 150 5.61 -5.50 16.84
C ASN A 150 4.97 -4.67 17.96
N VAL A 151 4.63 -3.40 17.70
CA VAL A 151 3.90 -2.55 18.65
C VAL A 151 2.44 -2.98 18.80
N SER A 152 1.82 -3.45 17.72
CA SER A 152 0.42 -3.88 17.73
C SER A 152 0.18 -5.18 18.49
N CYS A 153 1.23 -6.00 18.65
CA CYS A 153 1.17 -7.30 19.32
C CYS A 153 1.59 -7.26 20.80
N THR A 154 2.03 -6.10 21.32
CA THR A 154 2.34 -5.87 22.75
C THR A 154 1.15 -5.28 23.49
#